data_AF-A0A7W1TG39-F1
#
_entry.id   AF-A0A7W1TG39-F1
#
_cell.length_a   1.000
_cell.length_b   1.000
_cell.length_c   1.000
_cell.angle_alpha   90.00
_cell.angle_beta   90.00
_cell.angle_gamma   90.00
#
_symmetry.space_group_name_H-M   'P 1'
#
loop_
_entity.id
_entity.type
_entity.pdbx_description
1 polymer ?
#
loop_
_entity_poly.entity_id
_entity_poly.type
_entity_poly.pdbx_seq_one_letter_code
_entity_poly.pdbx_strand_id
1 'polypeptide(L)' 'VGTVALAVATARGTATRLVRVGGTRERVQRRAAAHALLLAWEVASGRLVPGRQSGA' A
#
# COMPACT_ATOMS: atom_id res chain seq x y z
N VAL A 1 -2.24 -18.00 -0.77
CA VAL A 1 -1.75 -16.75 -0.13
C VAL A 1 -0.99 -15.99 -1.19
N GLY A 2 -1.24 -14.69 -1.35
CA GLY A 2 -0.49 -13.82 -2.24
C GLY A 2 0.16 -12.69 -1.45
N THR A 3 1.47 -12.48 -1.66
CA THR A 3 2.19 -11.31 -1.14
C THR A 3 2.13 -10.22 -2.21
N VAL A 4 1.73 -9.01 -1.83
CA VAL A 4 1.56 -7.88 -2.75
C VAL A 4 2.38 -6.70 -2.24
N ALA A 5 3.25 -6.17 -3.08
CA ALA A 5 3.93 -4.91 -2.86
C ALA A 5 3.11 -3.76 -3.45
N LEU A 6 2.90 -2.71 -2.67
CA LEU A 6 2.16 -1.51 -3.05
C LEU A 6 3.08 -0.31 -2.96
N ALA A 7 2.94 0.63 -3.87
CA ALA A 7 3.67 1.88 -3.88
C ALA A 7 2.77 3.04 -4.29
N VAL A 8 2.94 4.18 -3.62
CA VAL A 8 2.34 5.46 -3.99
C VAL A 8 3.48 6.46 -4.18
N ALA A 9 3.62 6.97 -5.40
CA ALA A 9 4.64 7.94 -5.77
C ALA A 9 4.02 9.34 -5.86
N THR A 10 4.74 10.33 -5.31
CA THR A 10 4.39 11.74 -5.36
C THR A 10 5.64 12.55 -5.68
N ALA A 11 5.49 13.85 -5.95
CA ALA A 11 6.64 14.76 -6.10
C ALA A 11 7.55 14.81 -4.85
N ARG A 12 7.05 14.40 -3.67
CA ARG A 12 7.79 14.39 -2.40
C ARG A 12 8.48 13.07 -2.11
N GLY A 13 8.31 12.06 -2.96
CA GLY A 13 8.91 10.73 -2.80
C GLY A 13 7.88 9.60 -2.90
N THR A 14 8.31 8.41 -2.50
CA THR A 14 7.53 7.17 -2.60
C THR A 14 7.24 6.59 -1.23
N ALA A 15 5.99 6.19 -1.00
CA ALA A 15 5.59 5.37 0.12
C ALA A 15 5.35 3.93 -0.37
N THR A 16 5.81 2.93 0.38
CA THR A 16 5.66 1.52 0.02
C THR A 16 5.02 0.72 1.16
N ARG A 17 4.32 -0.36 0.81
CA ARG A 17 3.71 -1.27 1.79
C ARG A 17 3.71 -2.70 1.24
N LEU A 18 4.09 -3.66 2.07
CA LEU A 18 3.99 -5.09 1.77
C LEU A 18 2.79 -5.67 2.50
N VAL A 19 1.91 -6.37 1.78
CA VAL A 19 0.69 -6.98 2.35
C VAL A 19 0.63 -8.45 1.99
N ARG A 20 0.37 -9.31 2.98
CA ARG A 20 0.03 -10.72 2.75
C ARG A 20 -1.48 -10.89 2.76
N VAL A 21 -2.03 -11.44 1.68
CA VAL A 21 -3.46 -11.71 1.54
C VAL A 21 -3.71 -13.21 1.39
N GLY A 22 -4.47 -13.78 2.32
CA GLY A 22 -4.96 -15.15 2.22
C GLY A 22 -6.20 -15.28 1.33
N GLY A 23 -6.32 -16.43 0.66
CA GLY A 23 -7.50 -16.78 -0.15
C GLY A 23 -7.20 -16.95 -1.65
N THR A 24 -8.27 -16.86 -2.44
CA THR A 24 -8.26 -17.03 -3.90
C THR A 24 -7.63 -15.84 -4.62
N ARG A 25 -7.27 -16.03 -5.89
CA ARG A 25 -6.71 -14.96 -6.75
C ARG A 25 -7.60 -13.72 -6.77
N GLU A 26 -8.90 -13.90 -6.96
CA GLU A 26 -9.87 -12.79 -6.99
C GLU A 26 -9.90 -12.02 -5.67
N ARG A 27 -9.90 -12.72 -4.53
CA ARG A 27 -9.86 -12.08 -3.21
C ARG A 27 -8.56 -11.32 -2.99
N VAL A 28 -7.43 -11.88 -3.43
CA VAL A 28 -6.12 -11.20 -3.37
C VAL A 28 -6.17 -9.91 -4.18
N GLN A 29 -6.68 -9.94 -5.41
CA GLN A 29 -6.79 -8.76 -6.27
C GLN A 29 -7.71 -7.68 -5.69
N ARG A 30 -8.92 -8.05 -5.24
CA ARG A 30 -9.86 -7.10 -4.62
C ARG A 30 -9.27 -6.44 -3.37
N ARG A 31 -8.63 -7.20 -2.49
CA ARG A 31 -7.99 -6.64 -1.29
C ARG A 31 -6.75 -5.82 -1.61
N ALA A 32 -5.94 -6.25 -2.57
CA ALA A 32 -4.78 -5.48 -3.03
C ALA A 32 -5.21 -4.09 -3.52
N ALA A 33 -6.26 -4.01 -4.33
CA ALA A 33 -6.82 -2.74 -4.80
C ALA A 33 -7.31 -1.86 -3.64
N ALA A 34 -8.01 -2.44 -2.66
CA ALA A 34 -8.44 -1.70 -1.48
C ALA A 34 -7.24 -1.16 -0.67
N HIS A 35 -6.21 -1.97 -0.45
CA HIS A 35 -4.99 -1.53 0.24
C HIS A 35 -4.23 -0.45 -0.54
N ALA A 36 -4.24 -0.48 -1.86
CA ALA A 36 -3.63 0.56 -2.70
C ALA A 36 -4.34 1.91 -2.52
N LEU A 37 -5.68 1.91 -2.54
CA LEU A 37 -6.48 3.12 -2.30
C LEU A 37 -6.29 3.66 -0.89
N LEU A 38 -6.23 2.79 0.12
CA LEU A 38 -5.94 3.19 1.50
C LEU A 38 -4.56 3.83 1.62
N LEU A 39 -3.53 3.22 1.03
CA LEU A 39 -2.17 3.79 1.03
C LEU A 39 -2.14 5.16 0.34
N ALA A 40 -2.85 5.32 -0.78
CA ALA A 40 -2.96 6.60 -1.47
C ALA A 40 -3.65 7.66 -0.61
N TRP A 41 -4.73 7.30 0.10
CA TRP A 41 -5.42 8.20 1.01
C TRP A 41 -4.57 8.59 2.23
N GLU A 42 -3.83 7.66 2.82
CA GLU A 42 -2.91 7.95 3.94
C GLU A 42 -1.84 8.97 3.53
N VAL A 43 -1.30 8.84 2.30
CA VAL A 43 -0.35 9.80 1.73
C VAL A 43 -1.03 11.15 1.45
N ALA A 44 -2.19 11.14 0.80
CA ALA A 44 -2.91 12.36 0.44
C ALA A 44 -3.38 13.17 1.68
N SER A 45 -3.77 12.46 2.75
CA SER A 45 -4.19 13.06 4.02
C SER A 45 -3.03 13.47 4.94
N GLY A 46 -1.78 13.22 4.53
CA GLY A 46 -0.58 13.55 5.31
C GLY A 46 -0.33 12.64 6.52
N ARG A 47 -1.10 11.56 6.70
CA ARG A 47 -0.90 10.56 7.76
C ARG A 47 0.32 9.68 7.51
N LEU A 48 0.70 9.55 6.24
CA LEU A 48 1.92 8.89 5.82
C LEU A 48 2.73 9.87 4.97
N VAL A 49 3.94 10.20 5.41
CA VAL A 49 4.84 11.07 4.64
C VAL A 49 5.72 10.19 3.75
N PRO A 50 5.65 10.33 2.41
CA PRO A 50 6.53 9.61 1.50
C PRO A 50 8.00 9.86 1.84
N GLY A 51 8.82 8.81 1.87
CA GLY A 51 10.25 8.90 2.22
C GLY A 51 10.59 8.64 3.70
N ARG A 52 9.62 8.55 4.62
CA ARG A 52 9.86 8.04 5.97
C ARG A 52 9.72 6.52 5.96
N GLN A 53 10.83 5.79 6.06
CA GLN A 53 10.79 4.33 6.22
C GLN A 53 10.14 4.03 7.58
N SER A 54 8.88 3.58 7.59
CA SER A 54 8.27 3.00 8.79
C SER A 54 8.86 1.60 8.96
N GLY A 55 10.02 1.52 9.60
CA GLY A 55 10.56 0.27 10.12
C GLY A 55 9.87 -0.07 11.43
N ALA A 56 9.08 -1.14 11.41
CA ALA A 56 8.69 -1.94 12.57
C ALA A 56 8.41 -3.36 12.09
#